data_AF-A0A935PZB0-F1
#
_entry.id   AF-A0A935PZB0-F1
#
_cell.length_a   1.000
_cell.length_b   1.000
_cell.length_c   1.000
_cell.angle_alpha   90.00
_cell.angle_beta   90.00
_cell.angle_gamma   90.00
#
_symmetry.space_group_name_H-M   'P 1'
#
loop_
_entity.id
_entity.type
_entity.pdbx_description
1 polymer ?
#
loop_
_entity_poly.entity_id
_entity_poly.type
_entity_poly.pdbx_seq_one_letter_code
_entity_poly.pdbx_strand_id
1 'polypeptide(L)'
;MVAAASIQSLWLLLAAALHVATCLAADGSELTSLYTPLSLSGCAAPSPEVAKAYAARDLAVEECPAPSPYRLFVVSTDARSWVDVRRNDRTWSTEQRVVYSQEVLALGQFPNVAGSNRAEWRLNQYGRPRALIVRLKLVAPPENAREAATVSRLLVIGLSDDAACDLGLARSNEEARQLADKSPDSCPTVLPVFPEGN
;
A
#
# COMPACT_ATOMS: atom_id res chain seq x y z
N MET A 1 60.47 0.57 -59.83
CA MET A 1 60.40 1.50 -58.68
C MET A 1 59.07 1.27 -57.97
N VAL A 2 59.13 1.30 -56.65
CA VAL A 2 58.23 0.64 -55.68
C VAL A 2 56.82 1.25 -55.67
N ALA A 3 55.80 0.39 -55.70
CA ALA A 3 54.41 0.73 -55.42
C ALA A 3 54.19 0.76 -53.90
N ALA A 4 53.77 1.91 -53.38
CA ALA A 4 53.41 2.09 -51.97
C ALA A 4 51.99 1.57 -51.74
N ALA A 5 51.87 0.46 -51.00
CA ALA A 5 50.60 -0.14 -50.63
C ALA A 5 49.99 0.54 -49.40
N SER A 6 48.73 0.90 -49.57
CA SER A 6 47.77 1.60 -48.71
C SER A 6 47.72 1.17 -47.22
N ILE A 7 47.89 2.14 -46.32
CA ILE A 7 47.72 2.04 -44.85
C ILE A 7 46.23 2.31 -44.48
N GLN A 8 45.29 1.58 -45.08
CA GLN A 8 43.86 1.77 -44.81
C GLN A 8 43.16 0.59 -44.13
N SER A 9 43.84 -0.55 -43.96
CA SER A 9 43.16 -1.78 -43.53
C SER A 9 43.15 -2.03 -42.02
N LEU A 10 43.72 -1.15 -41.19
CA LEU A 10 43.86 -1.40 -39.75
C LEU A 10 42.77 -0.74 -38.87
N TRP A 11 41.94 0.14 -39.42
CA TRP A 11 40.87 0.80 -38.66
C TRP A 11 39.50 0.12 -38.75
N LEU A 12 39.33 -0.86 -39.65
CA LEU A 12 38.04 -1.52 -39.88
C LEU A 12 37.78 -2.73 -38.95
N LEU A 13 38.77 -3.19 -38.20
CA LEU A 13 38.59 -4.34 -37.28
C LEU A 13 38.25 -3.94 -35.83
N LEU A 14 38.35 -2.65 -35.47
CA LEU A 14 37.95 -2.19 -34.12
C LEU A 14 36.47 -1.80 -34.01
N ALA A 15 35.75 -1.66 -35.13
CA ALA A 15 34.34 -1.26 -35.13
C ALA A 15 33.35 -2.43 -34.97
N ALA A 16 33.80 -3.69 -35.05
CA ALA A 16 32.93 -4.85 -35.00
C ALA A 16 32.72 -5.45 -33.59
N ALA A 17 33.43 -4.97 -32.56
CA ALA A 17 33.42 -5.57 -31.23
C ALA A 17 32.53 -4.85 -30.20
N LEU A 18 31.80 -3.79 -30.58
CA LEU A 18 31.12 -2.90 -29.62
C LEU A 18 29.63 -2.68 -29.92
N HIS A 19 28.89 -3.72 -30.33
CA HIS A 19 27.43 -3.60 -30.60
C HIS A 19 26.56 -4.69 -29.94
N VAL A 20 27.11 -5.52 -29.05
CA VAL A 20 26.28 -6.37 -28.18
C VAL A 20 26.23 -5.76 -26.78
N ALA A 21 25.80 -4.49 -26.71
CA ALA A 21 25.28 -3.96 -25.47
C ALA A 21 23.93 -4.66 -25.26
N THR A 22 24.00 -5.76 -24.51
CA THR A 22 22.86 -6.47 -23.96
C THR A 22 21.95 -5.46 -23.27
N CYS A 23 20.88 -5.07 -23.95
CA CYS A 23 19.63 -4.69 -23.30
C CYS A 23 19.17 -5.92 -22.51
N LEU A 24 19.76 -6.14 -21.34
CA LEU A 24 19.03 -6.73 -20.23
C LEU A 24 17.94 -5.72 -19.91
N ALA A 25 16.84 -5.79 -20.66
CA ALA A 25 15.58 -5.26 -20.19
C ALA A 25 15.39 -5.94 -18.84
N ALA A 26 15.61 -5.17 -17.78
CA ALA A 26 15.19 -5.60 -16.46
C ALA A 26 13.71 -5.92 -16.63
N ASP A 27 13.33 -7.19 -16.45
CA ASP A 27 11.95 -7.63 -16.24
C ASP A 27 11.45 -7.06 -14.91
N GLY A 28 11.50 -5.73 -14.77
CA GLY A 28 10.77 -5.00 -13.76
C GLY A 28 9.33 -5.05 -14.20
N SER A 29 8.63 -6.11 -13.80
CA SER A 29 7.17 -6.20 -13.79
C SER A 29 6.61 -4.83 -13.36
N GLU A 30 6.14 -4.02 -14.31
CA GLU A 30 5.69 -2.67 -14.02
C GLU A 30 4.45 -2.75 -13.11
N LEU A 31 4.59 -2.26 -11.89
CA LEU A 31 3.49 -2.24 -10.93
C LEU A 31 2.57 -1.06 -11.22
N THR A 32 1.28 -1.36 -11.40
CA THR A 32 0.25 -0.35 -11.71
C THR A 32 -0.55 0.02 -10.48
N SER A 33 -1.25 1.15 -10.50
CA SER A 33 -2.08 1.63 -9.40
C SER A 33 -3.56 1.60 -9.75
N LEU A 34 -4.37 1.04 -8.86
CA LEU A 34 -5.84 1.16 -8.86
C LEU A 34 -6.26 1.97 -7.62
N TYR A 35 -7.16 2.93 -7.80
CA TYR A 35 -7.61 3.80 -6.69
C TYR A 35 -9.04 3.50 -6.29
N THR A 36 -9.26 3.35 -4.99
CA THR A 36 -10.58 3.14 -4.37
C THR A 36 -10.95 4.37 -3.55
N PRO A 37 -12.18 4.91 -3.66
CA PRO A 37 -12.65 5.95 -2.74
C PRO A 37 -12.86 5.39 -1.33
N LEU A 38 -12.48 6.16 -0.31
CA LEU A 38 -12.70 5.85 1.11
C LEU A 38 -13.70 6.80 1.80
N SER A 39 -14.36 7.65 1.03
CA SER A 39 -15.38 8.57 1.54
C SER A 39 -16.71 7.84 1.77
N LEU A 40 -17.54 8.36 2.68
CA LEU A 40 -18.89 7.88 2.97
C LEU A 40 -19.77 7.72 1.72
N SER A 41 -19.55 8.54 0.68
CA SER A 41 -20.27 8.46 -0.59
C SER A 41 -19.77 7.38 -1.55
N GLY A 42 -18.55 6.88 -1.32
CA GLY A 42 -17.90 5.86 -2.16
C GLY A 42 -17.95 4.46 -1.56
N CYS A 43 -18.23 4.34 -0.27
CA CYS A 43 -18.41 3.08 0.44
C CYS A 43 -19.91 2.82 0.65
N ALA A 44 -20.27 1.57 0.95
CA ALA A 44 -21.63 1.12 1.15
C ALA A 44 -21.77 0.39 2.49
N ALA A 45 -23.01 0.20 2.94
CA ALA A 45 -23.27 -0.70 4.06
C ALA A 45 -22.83 -2.12 3.67
N PRO A 46 -22.07 -2.83 4.55
CA PRO A 46 -21.68 -4.21 4.28
C PRO A 46 -22.88 -5.16 4.41
N SER A 47 -22.66 -6.45 4.16
CA SER A 47 -23.72 -7.45 4.41
C SER A 47 -24.17 -7.43 5.88
N PRO A 48 -25.43 -7.79 6.18
CA PRO A 48 -25.95 -7.76 7.55
C PRO A 48 -25.12 -8.58 8.56
N GLU A 49 -24.55 -9.69 8.11
CA GLU A 49 -23.67 -10.55 8.92
C GLU A 49 -22.40 -9.81 9.33
N VAL A 50 -21.73 -9.14 8.38
CA VAL A 50 -20.53 -8.34 8.65
C VAL A 50 -20.89 -7.19 9.57
N ALA A 51 -21.96 -6.44 9.25
CA ALA A 51 -22.41 -5.33 10.09
C ALA A 51 -22.66 -5.79 11.54
N LYS A 52 -23.31 -6.95 11.73
CA LYS A 52 -23.56 -7.54 13.05
C LYS A 52 -22.27 -7.90 13.78
N ALA A 53 -21.28 -8.48 13.09
CA ALA A 53 -20.00 -8.87 13.69
C ALA A 53 -19.20 -7.66 14.22
N TYR A 54 -19.16 -6.55 13.48
CA TYR A 54 -18.53 -5.31 13.94
C TYR A 54 -19.37 -4.61 15.03
N ALA A 55 -20.69 -4.57 14.89
CA ALA A 55 -21.58 -3.97 15.89
C ALA A 55 -21.51 -4.69 17.25
N ALA A 56 -21.28 -6.01 17.28
CA ALA A 56 -21.06 -6.77 18.52
C ALA A 56 -19.81 -6.32 19.30
N ARG A 57 -18.95 -5.50 18.70
CA ARG A 57 -17.75 -4.89 19.29
C ARG A 57 -17.86 -3.38 19.42
N ASP A 58 -19.07 -2.82 19.28
CA ASP A 58 -19.33 -1.37 19.27
C ASP A 58 -18.58 -0.62 18.15
N LEU A 59 -18.36 -1.28 17.01
CA LEU A 59 -17.69 -0.71 15.84
C LEU A 59 -18.69 -0.39 14.73
N ALA A 60 -18.50 0.77 14.09
CA ALA A 60 -19.12 1.07 12.81
C ALA A 60 -18.23 0.55 11.67
N VAL A 61 -18.87 0.11 10.58
CA VAL A 61 -18.16 -0.45 9.43
C VAL A 61 -18.87 -0.09 8.13
N GLU A 62 -18.07 0.29 7.14
CA GLU A 62 -18.49 0.48 5.76
C GLU A 62 -17.62 -0.38 4.85
N GLU A 63 -18.20 -0.90 3.77
CA GLU A 63 -17.48 -1.65 2.75
C GLU A 63 -17.19 -0.76 1.54
N CYS A 64 -15.92 -0.62 1.20
CA CYS A 64 -15.46 0.18 0.08
C CYS A 64 -15.10 -0.72 -1.12
N PRO A 65 -15.20 -0.21 -2.37
CA PRO A 65 -14.82 -0.96 -3.56
C PRO A 65 -13.40 -1.52 -3.47
N ALA A 66 -13.19 -2.79 -3.81
CA ALA A 66 -11.86 -3.40 -3.78
C ALA A 66 -11.65 -4.31 -5.01
N PRO A 67 -10.40 -4.45 -5.50
CA PRO A 67 -10.09 -5.42 -6.53
C PRO A 67 -10.29 -6.84 -6.01
N SER A 68 -10.93 -7.69 -6.83
CA SER A 68 -11.08 -9.11 -6.53
C SER A 68 -9.71 -9.79 -6.30
N PRO A 69 -9.59 -10.74 -5.34
CA PRO A 69 -10.64 -11.29 -4.47
C PRO A 69 -10.78 -10.56 -3.12
N TYR A 70 -10.22 -9.36 -2.97
CA TYR A 70 -10.23 -8.63 -1.71
C TYR A 70 -11.54 -7.88 -1.49
N ARG A 71 -11.85 -7.68 -0.22
CA ARG A 71 -12.87 -6.76 0.28
C ARG A 71 -12.18 -5.78 1.23
N LEU A 72 -12.58 -4.52 1.19
CA LEU A 72 -12.01 -3.47 2.01
C LEU A 72 -13.08 -2.88 2.91
N PHE A 73 -12.80 -2.85 4.21
CA PHE A 73 -13.68 -2.25 5.21
C PHE A 73 -13.00 -1.02 5.80
N VAL A 74 -13.74 0.08 5.85
CA VAL A 74 -13.40 1.22 6.71
C VAL A 74 -14.11 1.00 8.03
N VAL A 75 -13.34 0.87 9.09
CA VAL A 75 -13.82 0.57 10.43
C VAL A 75 -13.59 1.79 11.29
N SER A 76 -14.57 2.15 12.11
CA SER A 76 -14.49 3.33 12.95
C SER A 76 -15.10 3.12 14.33
N THR A 77 -14.51 3.83 15.29
CA THR A 77 -15.19 4.21 16.54
C THR A 77 -15.62 5.67 16.43
N ASP A 78 -16.15 6.20 17.52
CA ASP A 78 -16.43 7.63 17.71
C ASP A 78 -15.28 8.58 17.28
N ALA A 79 -14.02 8.23 17.57
CA ALA A 79 -12.90 9.15 17.46
C ALA A 79 -11.76 8.67 16.54
N ARG A 80 -11.79 7.42 16.08
CA ARG A 80 -10.69 6.80 15.31
C ARG A 80 -11.22 5.96 14.15
N SER A 81 -10.46 5.86 13.07
CA SER A 81 -10.76 4.91 12.00
C SER A 81 -9.50 4.28 11.42
N TRP A 82 -9.66 3.03 10.98
CA TRP A 82 -8.64 2.21 10.34
C TRP A 82 -9.28 1.38 9.22
N VAL A 83 -8.49 0.55 8.55
CA VAL A 83 -8.99 -0.36 7.52
C VAL A 83 -8.80 -1.82 7.90
N ASP A 84 -9.79 -2.63 7.57
CA ASP A 84 -9.69 -4.07 7.61
C ASP A 84 -9.76 -4.62 6.18
N VAL A 85 -8.90 -5.57 5.85
CA VAL A 85 -8.84 -6.19 4.53
C VAL A 85 -9.28 -7.64 4.67
N ARG A 86 -10.26 -8.07 3.89
CA ARG A 86 -10.69 -9.47 3.86
C ARG A 86 -10.35 -10.11 2.53
N ARG A 87 -9.96 -11.38 2.59
CA ARG A 87 -9.91 -12.29 1.45
C ARG A 87 -10.38 -13.67 1.91
N ASN A 88 -11.30 -14.28 1.16
CA ASN A 88 -12.00 -15.49 1.60
C ASN A 88 -12.61 -15.25 3.00
N ASP A 89 -12.43 -16.19 3.93
CA ASP A 89 -12.94 -16.13 5.31
C ASP A 89 -11.88 -15.61 6.31
N ARG A 90 -10.93 -14.79 5.83
CA ARG A 90 -9.90 -14.18 6.68
C ARG A 90 -9.94 -12.67 6.55
N THR A 91 -10.13 -12.01 7.68
CA THR A 91 -10.09 -10.54 7.79
C THR A 91 -8.86 -10.15 8.58
N TRP A 92 -7.97 -9.35 8.00
CA TRP A 92 -6.80 -8.78 8.66
C TRP A 92 -7.10 -7.34 9.04
N SER A 93 -6.81 -6.99 10.29
CA SER A 93 -7.09 -5.67 10.82
C SER A 93 -5.83 -4.82 10.97
N THR A 94 -5.93 -3.54 10.59
CA THR A 94 -4.89 -2.55 10.88
C THR A 94 -5.09 -1.84 12.22
N GLU A 95 -6.13 -2.20 12.99
CA GLU A 95 -6.47 -1.55 14.27
C GLU A 95 -5.24 -1.43 15.19
N GLN A 96 -4.54 -2.55 15.44
CA GLN A 96 -3.39 -2.56 16.33
C GLN A 96 -2.28 -1.61 15.88
N ARG A 97 -2.05 -1.55 14.57
CA ARG A 97 -1.04 -0.68 13.98
C ARG A 97 -1.47 0.78 14.02
N VAL A 98 -2.69 1.09 13.64
CA VAL A 98 -3.19 2.46 13.49
C VAL A 98 -3.52 3.09 14.83
N VAL A 99 -4.17 2.36 15.73
CA VAL A 99 -4.74 2.91 16.96
C VAL A 99 -3.78 2.82 18.14
N TYR A 100 -3.02 1.74 18.25
CA TYR A 100 -2.28 1.42 19.47
C TYR A 100 -0.75 1.42 19.31
N SER A 101 -0.21 1.55 18.09
CA SER A 101 1.25 1.55 17.92
C SER A 101 1.88 2.85 18.42
N GLN A 102 2.99 2.70 19.15
CA GLN A 102 3.75 3.83 19.71
C GLN A 102 4.23 4.79 18.62
N GLU A 103 4.62 4.27 17.44
CA GLU A 103 5.05 5.09 16.32
C GLU A 103 3.92 5.99 15.80
N VAL A 104 2.69 5.49 15.70
CA VAL A 104 1.54 6.31 15.25
C VAL A 104 1.15 7.31 16.33
N LEU A 105 1.10 6.88 17.60
CA LEU A 105 0.78 7.76 18.73
C LEU A 105 1.80 8.89 18.92
N ALA A 106 3.07 8.65 18.59
CA ALA A 106 4.12 9.68 18.61
C ALA A 106 3.93 10.74 17.51
N LEU A 107 3.17 10.45 16.45
CA LEU A 107 2.89 11.39 15.37
C LEU A 107 1.71 12.31 15.68
N GLY A 108 0.75 11.83 16.47
CA GLY A 108 -0.47 12.57 16.78
C GLY A 108 -1.58 11.70 17.35
N GLN A 109 -2.71 12.34 17.57
CA GLN A 109 -3.92 11.75 18.15
C GLN A 109 -5.00 11.55 17.08
N PHE A 110 -6.00 10.75 17.41
CA PHE A 110 -7.21 10.53 16.61
C PHE A 110 -6.93 10.13 15.14
N PRO A 111 -6.18 9.03 14.91
CA PRO A 111 -5.89 8.57 13.57
C PRO A 111 -7.18 8.26 12.81
N ASN A 112 -7.26 8.75 11.57
CA ASN A 112 -8.44 8.60 10.73
C ASN A 112 -8.05 8.28 9.26
N VAL A 113 -8.67 7.24 8.69
CA VAL A 113 -8.53 6.84 7.28
C VAL A 113 -9.69 7.33 6.42
N ALA A 114 -10.90 7.48 6.96
CA ALA A 114 -12.08 7.91 6.20
C ALA A 114 -11.91 9.32 5.62
N GLY A 115 -11.19 10.20 6.33
CA GLY A 115 -10.87 11.55 5.87
C GLY A 115 -9.88 11.62 4.70
N SER A 116 -9.32 10.50 4.25
CA SER A 116 -8.22 10.44 3.26
C SER A 116 -8.65 10.38 1.81
N ASN A 117 -9.97 10.37 1.54
CA ASN A 117 -10.63 10.33 0.24
C ASN A 117 -10.39 9.07 -0.60
N ARG A 118 -9.19 8.47 -0.60
CA ARG A 118 -8.88 7.28 -1.40
C ARG A 118 -7.76 6.40 -0.82
N ALA A 119 -7.84 5.11 -1.16
CA ALA A 119 -6.78 4.13 -1.06
C ALA A 119 -6.13 3.89 -2.44
N GLU A 120 -4.88 3.45 -2.44
CA GLU A 120 -4.16 3.02 -3.63
C GLU A 120 -3.78 1.55 -3.51
N TRP A 121 -4.25 0.73 -4.44
CA TRP A 121 -3.84 -0.66 -4.61
C TRP A 121 -2.69 -0.72 -5.60
N ARG A 122 -1.59 -1.38 -5.22
CA ARG A 122 -0.47 -1.68 -6.12
C ARG A 122 -0.69 -3.06 -6.71
N LEU A 123 -0.80 -3.14 -8.02
CA LEU A 123 -1.11 -4.36 -8.78
C LEU A 123 0.12 -4.83 -9.55
N ASN A 124 0.34 -6.15 -9.60
CA ASN A 124 1.33 -6.72 -10.51
C ASN A 124 0.85 -6.72 -11.97
N GLN A 125 1.73 -7.15 -12.88
CA GLN A 125 1.45 -7.27 -14.31
C GLN A 125 0.24 -8.14 -14.68
N TYR A 126 -0.25 -8.98 -13.76
CA TYR A 126 -1.44 -9.82 -13.92
C TYR A 126 -2.70 -9.18 -13.30
N GLY A 127 -2.62 -7.94 -12.85
CA GLY A 127 -3.70 -7.24 -12.15
C GLY A 127 -3.94 -7.72 -10.72
N ARG A 128 -3.05 -8.55 -10.15
CA ARG A 128 -3.22 -9.06 -8.79
C ARG A 128 -2.71 -8.03 -7.78
N PRO A 129 -3.50 -7.68 -6.74
CA PRO A 129 -3.04 -6.79 -5.69
C PRO A 129 -1.86 -7.36 -4.90
N ARG A 130 -0.80 -6.55 -4.76
CA ARG A 130 0.43 -6.84 -4.01
C ARG A 130 0.55 -5.99 -2.75
N ALA A 131 -0.05 -4.81 -2.75
CA ALA A 131 -0.08 -3.94 -1.60
C ALA A 131 -1.29 -3.00 -1.62
N LEU A 132 -1.64 -2.49 -0.45
CA LEU A 132 -2.64 -1.45 -0.23
C LEU A 132 -1.97 -0.29 0.52
N ILE A 133 -2.13 0.92 -0.01
CA ILE A 133 -1.63 2.15 0.59
C ILE A 133 -2.84 2.98 1.03
N VAL A 134 -2.89 3.30 2.32
CA VAL A 134 -3.94 4.16 2.90
C VAL A 134 -3.31 5.33 3.62
N ARG A 135 -3.90 6.52 3.45
CA ARG A 135 -3.43 7.70 4.17
C ARG A 135 -4.10 7.76 5.55
N LEU A 136 -3.30 8.05 6.55
CA LEU A 136 -3.71 8.40 7.91
C LEU A 136 -3.69 9.93 8.03
N LYS A 137 -4.74 10.48 8.63
CA LYS A 137 -4.78 11.86 9.13
C LYS A 137 -4.84 11.82 10.64
N LEU A 138 -4.02 12.65 11.29
CA LEU A 138 -3.91 12.75 12.74
C LEU A 138 -3.91 14.21 13.16
N VAL A 139 -4.29 14.47 14.40
CA VAL A 139 -4.15 15.79 15.03
C VAL A 139 -2.80 15.84 15.74
N ALA A 140 -1.97 16.84 15.45
CA ALA A 140 -0.67 17.02 16.08
C ALA A 140 -0.80 17.20 17.60
N PRO A 141 0.16 16.73 18.41
CA PRO A 141 0.19 17.03 19.83
C PRO A 141 0.24 18.55 20.08
N PRO A 142 -0.36 19.04 21.18
CA PRO A 142 -0.55 20.47 21.44
C PRO A 142 0.74 21.26 21.76
N GLU A 143 1.91 20.61 21.79
CA GLU A 143 3.15 21.22 22.27
C GLU A 143 3.64 22.41 21.42
N ASN A 144 3.12 22.65 20.21
CA ASN A 144 3.68 23.65 19.30
C ASN A 144 2.68 24.53 18.48
N ALA A 145 1.38 24.61 18.78
CA ALA A 145 0.51 25.45 17.95
C ALA A 145 -0.71 26.07 18.65
N ARG A 146 -0.94 27.35 18.33
CA ARG A 146 -2.18 28.11 18.56
C ARG A 146 -3.38 27.58 17.75
N GLU A 147 -3.22 26.51 16.97
CA GLU A 147 -4.27 25.83 16.20
C GLU A 147 -3.92 24.33 16.04
N ALA A 148 -4.93 23.45 16.01
CA ALA A 148 -4.74 22.00 15.87
C ALA A 148 -4.21 21.63 14.47
N ALA A 149 -2.89 21.54 14.31
CA ALA A 149 -2.27 21.16 13.04
C ALA A 149 -2.60 19.70 12.68
N THR A 150 -2.85 19.42 11.39
CA THR A 150 -3.06 18.05 10.89
C THR A 150 -1.74 17.44 10.42
N VAL A 151 -1.42 16.24 10.92
CA VAL A 151 -0.31 15.41 10.45
C VAL A 151 -0.85 14.32 9.53
N SER A 152 -0.11 13.98 8.46
CA SER A 152 -0.47 12.88 7.58
C SER A 152 0.67 11.90 7.37
N ARG A 153 0.35 10.61 7.33
CA ARG A 153 1.24 9.51 6.93
C ARG A 153 0.51 8.56 5.98
N LEU A 154 1.26 7.73 5.28
CA LEU A 154 0.73 6.65 4.45
C LEU A 154 1.11 5.33 5.10
N LEU A 155 0.12 4.56 5.53
CA LEU A 155 0.30 3.18 5.93
C LEU A 155 0.37 2.30 4.68
N VAL A 156 1.37 1.44 4.63
CA VAL A 156 1.57 0.50 3.52
C VAL A 156 1.35 -0.92 4.03
N ILE A 157 0.43 -1.62 3.39
CA ILE A 157 0.02 -2.97 3.74
C ILE A 157 0.43 -3.89 2.60
N GLY A 158 1.27 -4.89 2.87
CA GLY A 158 1.62 -5.94 1.92
C GLY A 158 0.52 -6.99 1.85
N LEU A 159 0.28 -7.54 0.67
CA LEU A 159 -0.80 -8.51 0.41
C LEU A 159 -0.24 -9.78 -0.25
N SER A 160 -0.53 -10.94 0.34
CA SER A 160 -0.23 -12.27 -0.22
C SER A 160 -1.52 -13.10 -0.36
N ASP A 161 -1.38 -14.37 -0.74
CA ASP A 161 -2.52 -15.26 -0.87
C ASP A 161 -3.22 -15.62 0.45
N ASP A 162 -2.48 -15.53 1.55
CA ASP A 162 -2.86 -16.07 2.85
C ASP A 162 -2.59 -15.11 4.02
N ALA A 163 -2.06 -13.91 3.74
CA ALA A 163 -1.71 -12.92 4.75
C ALA A 163 -1.83 -11.47 4.22
N ALA A 164 -2.02 -10.55 5.16
CA ALA A 164 -1.74 -9.13 4.97
C ALA A 164 -0.72 -8.68 6.02
N CYS A 165 0.19 -7.78 5.66
CA CYS A 165 1.32 -7.40 6.49
C CYS A 165 1.51 -5.89 6.62
N ASP A 166 2.00 -5.46 7.78
CA ASP A 166 2.49 -4.10 7.94
C ASP A 166 3.86 -3.94 7.28
N LEU A 167 3.93 -3.12 6.23
CA LEU A 167 5.19 -2.76 5.56
C LEU A 167 5.74 -1.42 6.07
N GLY A 168 5.02 -0.73 6.95
CA GLY A 168 5.45 0.50 7.60
C GLY A 168 4.68 1.75 7.18
N LEU A 169 5.21 2.88 7.62
CA LEU A 169 4.68 4.22 7.36
C LEU A 169 5.60 4.98 6.40
N ALA A 170 4.99 5.74 5.50
CA ALA A 170 5.68 6.65 4.58
C ALA A 170 5.18 8.09 4.76
N ARG A 171 6.03 9.05 4.40
CA ARG A 171 5.75 10.49 4.44
C ARG A 171 5.25 11.03 3.10
N SER A 172 5.51 10.30 2.01
CA SER A 172 5.12 10.67 0.65
C SER A 172 4.55 9.50 -0.12
N ASN A 173 3.79 9.77 -1.19
CA ASN A 173 3.24 8.72 -2.06
C ASN A 173 4.37 7.90 -2.72
N GLU A 174 5.47 8.57 -3.09
CA GLU A 174 6.62 7.93 -3.72
C GLU A 174 7.30 6.94 -2.76
N GLU A 175 7.57 7.36 -1.53
CA GLU A 175 8.11 6.48 -0.49
C GLU A 175 7.16 5.31 -0.19
N ALA A 176 5.85 5.57 -0.14
CA ALA A 176 4.85 4.53 0.09
C ALA A 176 4.85 3.47 -1.05
N ARG A 177 4.97 3.92 -2.30
CA ARG A 177 5.10 3.03 -3.47
C ARG A 177 6.40 2.25 -3.43
N GLN A 178 7.51 2.88 -3.06
CA GLN A 178 8.78 2.16 -2.92
C GLN A 178 8.73 1.08 -1.84
N LEU A 179 8.02 1.30 -0.73
CA LEU A 179 7.76 0.26 0.27
C LEU A 179 6.87 -0.86 -0.29
N ALA A 180 5.78 -0.49 -0.97
CA ALA A 180 4.84 -1.43 -1.57
C ALA A 180 5.48 -2.29 -2.68
N ASP A 181 6.32 -1.69 -3.51
CA ASP A 181 6.96 -2.32 -4.66
C ASP A 181 8.09 -3.27 -4.23
N LYS A 182 8.65 -3.04 -3.04
CA LYS A 182 9.58 -3.95 -2.34
C LYS A 182 8.86 -5.00 -1.49
N SER A 183 7.52 -5.05 -1.52
CA SER A 183 6.76 -5.97 -0.68
C SER A 183 7.24 -7.40 -0.91
N PRO A 184 7.77 -8.07 0.12
CA PRO A 184 8.24 -9.44 0.01
C PRO A 184 7.09 -10.38 -0.37
N ASP A 185 7.42 -11.47 -1.07
CA ASP A 185 6.44 -12.54 -1.37
C ASP A 185 6.00 -13.29 -0.09
N SER A 186 6.80 -13.19 0.97
CA SER A 186 6.50 -13.72 2.31
C SER A 186 6.31 -12.59 3.29
N CYS A 187 5.47 -12.80 4.29
CA CYS A 187 4.87 -11.73 5.07
C CYS A 187 5.60 -11.58 6.43
N PRO A 188 6.51 -10.59 6.60
CA PRO A 188 7.43 -10.57 7.75
C PRO A 188 6.74 -10.18 9.07
N THR A 189 5.73 -9.30 9.00
CA THR A 189 4.94 -8.85 10.14
C THR A 189 3.46 -8.93 9.77
N VAL A 190 2.87 -10.10 10.03
CA VAL A 190 1.46 -10.37 9.72
C VAL A 190 0.55 -9.51 10.58
N LEU A 191 -0.43 -8.87 9.95
CA LEU A 191 -1.48 -8.12 10.65
C LEU A 191 -2.36 -9.08 11.46
N PRO A 192 -2.85 -8.67 12.64
CA PRO A 192 -3.78 -9.47 13.43
C PRO A 192 -5.02 -9.84 12.62
N VAL A 193 -5.45 -11.10 12.76
CA VAL A 193 -6.73 -11.55 12.18
C VAL A 193 -7.85 -11.08 13.08
N PHE A 194 -8.84 -10.39 12.50
CA PHE A 194 -10.08 -10.03 13.18
C PHE A 194 -10.81 -11.34 13.54
N PRO A 195 -11.11 -11.58 14.83
CA PRO A 195 -11.80 -12.78 15.23
C PRO A 195 -13.23 -12.75 14.67
N GLU A 196 -13.57 -13.73 13.82
CA GLU A 196 -14.97 -13.93 13.43
C GLU A 196 -15.74 -14.40 14.66
N GLY A 197 -16.79 -13.67 15.03
CA GLY A 197 -17.65 -14.04 16.15
C GLY A 197 -18.43 -15.30 15.80
N ASN A 198 -18.20 -16.39 16.53
CA ASN A 198 -19.06 -17.58 16.50
C ASN A 198 -20.45 -17.29 17.07
#